data_AF-A0AAE1VLP0-F1
#
_entry.id   AF-A0AAE1VLP0-F1
#
_cell.length_a   1.000
_cell.length_b   1.000
_cell.length_c   1.000
_cell.angle_alpha   90.00
_cell.angle_beta   90.00
_cell.angle_gamma   90.00
#
_symmetry.space_group_name_H-M   'P 1'
#
loop_
_entity.id
_entity.type
_entity.pdbx_description
1 polymer ?
#
loop_
_entity_poly.entity_id
_entity_poly.type
_entity_poly.pdbx_seq_one_letter_code
_entity_poly.pdbx_strand_id
1 'polypeptide(L)'
;MSPISVANEATEKPGGFYFPIPREIHAVRLRNEAAITQYVNVKPRVIYSLTFGTTRTCAQNEVLRVSAGGMSSDLTIQTLYSADGSDTYAWAFETTSDFVKIAFHNPGNQEDPTCGPLIDHVAIKEMRPITYTKGNLVKNGGFEAGPHVYKNFSTGVLILPLKQDKYSPIPGWMVQYVKPVKYIDSKNFVVPSGSAAVELIGGKETGIAQTHPALARRVHFRNKEKQSSCGRESEVAPMGKYLVSGLSRKGIYEVKGQKLKDHEEQKLKTT
;
A
#
# COMPACT_ATOMS: atom_id res chain seq x y z
N MET A 1 -27.47 -3.36 -19.13
CA MET A 1 -26.51 -2.32 -18.69
C MET A 1 -25.10 -2.83 -18.93
N SER A 2 -24.17 -1.97 -19.35
CA SER A 2 -22.77 -2.37 -19.54
C SER A 2 -22.12 -2.77 -18.21
N PRO A 3 -21.31 -3.85 -18.17
CA PRO A 3 -20.62 -4.30 -16.94
C PRO A 3 -19.53 -3.32 -16.49
N ILE A 4 -19.06 -2.47 -17.40
CA ILE A 4 -18.09 -1.41 -17.16
C ILE A 4 -18.77 -0.07 -17.44
N SER A 5 -18.54 0.90 -16.56
CA SER A 5 -19.00 2.28 -16.74
C SER A 5 -17.95 3.26 -16.27
N VAL A 6 -17.82 4.39 -16.96
CA VAL A 6 -17.04 5.54 -16.48
C VAL A 6 -17.86 6.23 -15.39
N ALA A 7 -17.24 6.48 -14.25
CA ALA A 7 -17.79 7.26 -13.16
C ALA A 7 -16.98 8.55 -13.01
N ASN A 8 -17.70 9.64 -12.77
CA ASN A 8 -17.14 10.95 -12.48
C ASN A 8 -17.65 11.39 -11.11
N GLU A 9 -17.04 12.43 -10.54
CA GLU A 9 -17.48 13.01 -9.26
C GLU A 9 -18.96 13.42 -9.31
N ALA A 10 -19.44 13.88 -10.48
CA ALA A 10 -20.84 14.21 -10.74
C ALA A 10 -21.73 13.00 -11.14
N THR A 11 -21.21 11.78 -11.16
CA THR A 11 -22.01 10.58 -11.52
C THR A 11 -22.89 10.19 -10.35
N GLU A 12 -24.17 10.48 -10.49
CA GLU A 12 -25.20 10.21 -9.50
C GLU A 12 -25.41 8.68 -9.35
N LYS A 13 -25.28 8.18 -8.12
CA LYS A 13 -25.83 6.88 -7.74
C LYS A 13 -27.36 6.93 -7.86
N PRO A 14 -28.03 5.80 -8.13
CA PRO A 14 -29.47 5.71 -7.90
C PRO A 14 -29.78 6.15 -6.46
N GLY A 15 -30.51 7.27 -6.31
CA GLY A 15 -30.81 7.87 -5.00
C GLY A 15 -30.06 9.17 -4.65
N GLY A 16 -29.35 9.82 -5.58
CA GLY A 16 -28.86 11.20 -5.38
C GLY A 16 -27.49 11.34 -4.71
N PHE A 17 -26.73 10.25 -4.57
CA PHE A 17 -25.42 10.27 -3.91
C PHE A 17 -24.26 10.29 -4.91
N TYR A 18 -23.20 11.04 -4.61
CA TYR A 18 -22.00 11.14 -5.45
C TYR A 18 -20.92 10.13 -5.05
N PHE A 19 -20.06 9.75 -6.00
CA PHE A 19 -18.88 8.92 -5.71
C PHE A 19 -17.70 9.81 -5.29
N PRO A 20 -17.02 9.53 -4.16
CA PRO A 20 -15.79 10.22 -3.84
C PRO A 20 -14.67 9.73 -4.78
N ILE A 21 -14.30 10.54 -5.76
CA ILE A 21 -13.17 10.30 -6.66
C ILE A 21 -12.12 11.38 -6.37
N PRO A 22 -11.32 11.20 -5.29
CA PRO A 22 -10.50 12.28 -4.77
C PRO A 22 -9.26 12.58 -5.61
N ARG A 23 -8.87 11.67 -6.53
CA ARG A 23 -7.64 11.80 -7.30
C ARG A 23 -7.83 12.46 -8.67
N GLU A 24 -9.08 12.68 -9.13
CA GLU A 24 -9.48 13.46 -10.33
C GLU A 24 -10.98 13.29 -10.71
N ILE A 25 -11.37 13.70 -11.92
CA ILE A 25 -12.75 13.70 -12.42
C ILE A 25 -13.26 12.36 -12.97
N HIS A 26 -12.41 11.36 -13.19
CA HIS A 26 -12.78 10.10 -13.86
C HIS A 26 -12.22 8.86 -13.16
N ALA A 27 -13.06 7.85 -13.00
CA ALA A 27 -12.72 6.51 -12.56
C ALA A 27 -13.47 5.46 -13.39
N VAL A 28 -12.93 4.25 -13.46
CA VAL A 28 -13.60 3.12 -14.09
C VAL A 28 -14.29 2.29 -13.03
N ARG A 29 -15.61 2.09 -13.17
CA ARG A 29 -16.37 1.21 -12.30
C ARG A 29 -16.46 -0.20 -12.86
N LEU A 30 -16.10 -1.18 -12.03
CA LEU A 30 -16.23 -2.59 -12.35
C LEU A 30 -17.44 -3.18 -11.63
N ARG A 31 -18.54 -3.46 -12.35
CA ARG A 31 -19.68 -4.22 -11.80
C ARG A 31 -19.31 -5.70 -11.65
N ASN A 32 -20.26 -6.51 -11.21
CA ASN A 32 -20.05 -7.94 -11.04
C ASN A 32 -19.52 -8.60 -12.33
N GLU A 33 -18.47 -9.42 -12.17
CA GLU A 33 -17.75 -10.12 -13.25
C GLU A 33 -17.12 -9.19 -14.30
N ALA A 34 -16.99 -7.90 -14.02
CA ALA A 34 -16.38 -6.94 -14.93
C ALA A 34 -14.86 -6.91 -14.77
N ALA A 35 -14.14 -6.87 -15.89
CA ALA A 35 -12.69 -6.70 -15.91
C ALA A 35 -12.25 -5.60 -16.89
N ILE A 36 -11.21 -4.85 -16.50
CA ILE A 36 -10.41 -4.04 -17.43
C ILE A 36 -9.03 -4.65 -17.56
N THR A 37 -8.49 -4.64 -18.78
CA THR A 37 -7.18 -5.25 -19.06
C THR A 37 -6.36 -4.40 -20.01
N GLN A 38 -5.06 -4.36 -19.79
CA GLN A 38 -4.11 -3.66 -20.65
C GLN A 38 -2.83 -4.48 -20.83
N TYR A 39 -2.31 -4.52 -22.06
CA TYR A 39 -0.99 -5.07 -22.33
C TYR A 39 0.06 -3.98 -22.16
N VAL A 40 1.15 -4.30 -21.47
CA VAL A 40 2.25 -3.37 -21.17
C VAL A 40 3.58 -4.03 -21.50
N ASN A 41 4.48 -3.26 -22.13
CA ASN A 41 5.86 -3.67 -22.38
C ASN A 41 6.66 -3.60 -21.07
N VAL A 42 7.34 -4.68 -20.74
CA VAL A 42 8.12 -4.85 -19.51
C VAL A 42 9.44 -5.55 -19.84
N LYS A 43 10.32 -5.71 -18.85
CA LYS A 43 11.53 -6.52 -18.98
C LYS A 43 11.29 -7.89 -18.34
N PRO A 44 11.76 -9.01 -18.93
CA PRO A 44 11.66 -10.31 -18.29
C PRO A 44 12.55 -10.38 -17.03
N ARG A 45 12.11 -11.16 -16.04
CA ARG A 45 12.80 -11.42 -14.76
C ARG A 45 13.02 -10.16 -13.91
N VAL A 46 12.08 -9.22 -13.99
CA VAL A 46 12.10 -7.99 -13.20
C VAL A 46 10.84 -7.92 -12.34
N ILE A 47 10.98 -7.39 -11.12
CA ILE A 47 9.83 -7.15 -10.25
C ILE A 47 9.28 -5.77 -10.59
N TYR A 48 7.97 -5.70 -10.81
CA TYR A 48 7.25 -4.45 -10.97
C TYR A 48 6.29 -4.25 -9.81
N SER A 49 6.06 -2.99 -9.44
CA SER A 49 4.99 -2.59 -8.54
C SER A 49 3.91 -1.87 -9.34
N LEU A 50 2.68 -2.34 -9.19
CA LEU A 50 1.48 -1.68 -9.65
C LEU A 50 0.91 -0.86 -8.50
N THR A 51 0.68 0.43 -8.72
CA THR A 51 0.03 1.34 -7.77
C THR A 51 -1.27 1.83 -8.40
N PHE A 52 -2.36 1.79 -7.66
CA PHE A 52 -3.67 2.19 -8.17
C PHE A 52 -4.54 2.69 -7.03
N GLY A 53 -5.41 3.64 -7.34
CA GLY A 53 -6.44 4.04 -6.40
C GLY A 53 -7.70 3.20 -6.56
N THR A 54 -8.37 2.95 -5.45
CA THR A 54 -9.68 2.30 -5.48
C THR A 54 -10.62 2.92 -4.45
N THR A 55 -11.82 3.23 -4.92
CA THR A 55 -12.91 3.75 -4.09
C THR A 55 -13.95 2.65 -3.91
N ARG A 56 -14.38 2.47 -2.66
CA ARG A 56 -15.47 1.58 -2.29
C ARG A 56 -16.81 2.21 -2.65
N THR A 57 -17.70 1.48 -3.29
CA THR A 57 -19.01 2.05 -3.69
C THR A 57 -20.14 1.74 -2.71
N CYS A 58 -20.06 0.63 -1.99
CA CYS A 58 -21.12 0.14 -1.12
C CYS A 58 -20.60 -0.32 0.24
N ALA A 59 -21.47 -0.36 1.26
CA ALA A 59 -21.13 -0.77 2.62
C ALA A 59 -20.92 -2.29 2.82
N GLN A 60 -20.93 -3.08 1.73
CA GLN A 60 -20.65 -4.52 1.70
C GLN A 60 -19.17 -4.82 1.36
N ASN A 61 -18.77 -6.09 1.42
CA ASN A 61 -17.43 -6.53 1.04
C ASN A 61 -17.24 -6.42 -0.48
N GLU A 62 -16.42 -5.46 -0.90
CA GLU A 62 -15.95 -5.37 -2.29
C GLU A 62 -14.60 -6.06 -2.43
N VAL A 63 -14.45 -6.85 -3.49
CA VAL A 63 -13.20 -7.54 -3.80
C VAL A 63 -12.72 -7.07 -5.16
N LEU A 64 -11.44 -6.71 -5.24
CA LEU A 64 -10.78 -6.38 -6.49
C LEU A 64 -9.63 -7.36 -6.71
N ARG A 65 -9.74 -8.19 -7.75
CA ARG A 65 -8.67 -9.08 -8.18
C ARG A 65 -7.73 -8.34 -9.12
N VAL A 66 -6.47 -8.22 -8.73
CA VAL A 66 -5.40 -7.71 -9.58
C VAL A 66 -4.61 -8.89 -10.10
N SER A 67 -4.24 -8.90 -11.38
CA SER A 67 -3.42 -9.95 -11.96
C SER A 67 -2.48 -9.44 -13.03
N ALA A 68 -1.29 -10.03 -13.06
CA ALA A 68 -0.24 -9.80 -14.04
C ALA A 68 0.80 -10.91 -13.95
N GLY A 69 1.44 -11.25 -15.07
CA GLY A 69 2.59 -12.17 -15.08
C GLY A 69 2.28 -13.59 -14.59
N GLY A 70 1.04 -14.06 -14.75
CA GLY A 70 0.57 -15.34 -14.22
C GLY A 70 0.34 -15.34 -12.70
N MET A 71 0.46 -14.18 -12.04
CA MET A 71 0.18 -13.97 -10.63
C MET A 71 -1.13 -13.20 -10.47
N SER A 72 -1.82 -13.42 -9.35
CA SER A 72 -3.01 -12.67 -8.96
C SER A 72 -3.09 -12.47 -7.46
N SER A 73 -3.75 -11.40 -7.04
CA SER A 73 -4.04 -11.11 -5.63
C SER A 73 -5.43 -10.50 -5.50
N ASP A 74 -6.13 -10.88 -4.44
CA ASP A 74 -7.48 -10.39 -4.14
C ASP A 74 -7.40 -9.34 -3.04
N LEU A 75 -7.69 -8.10 -3.39
CA LEU A 75 -7.80 -6.99 -2.46
C LEU A 75 -9.22 -6.92 -1.91
N THR A 76 -9.38 -7.11 -0.61
CA THR A 76 -10.65 -6.90 0.10
C THR A 76 -10.78 -5.44 0.54
N ILE A 77 -11.69 -4.71 -0.11
CA ILE A 77 -11.96 -3.29 0.13
C ILE A 77 -13.07 -3.18 1.18
N GLN A 78 -12.76 -3.56 2.42
CA GLN A 78 -13.71 -3.50 3.54
C GLN A 78 -13.54 -2.23 4.38
N THR A 79 -12.30 -1.84 4.63
CA THR A 79 -11.94 -0.69 5.47
C THR A 79 -11.25 0.34 4.60
N LEU A 80 -11.77 1.58 4.61
CA LEU A 80 -11.08 2.73 4.04
C LEU A 80 -10.13 3.31 5.09
N TYR A 81 -8.87 3.51 4.72
CA TYR A 81 -7.81 4.08 5.58
C TYR A 81 -7.54 5.55 5.29
N SER A 82 -8.18 6.10 4.27
CA SER A 82 -8.14 7.49 3.86
C SER A 82 -9.48 8.17 4.13
N ALA A 83 -9.42 9.42 4.62
CA ALA A 83 -10.60 10.22 4.94
C ALA A 83 -11.31 10.78 3.70
N ASP A 84 -10.66 10.77 2.55
CA ASP A 84 -11.19 11.26 1.27
C ASP A 84 -12.08 10.23 0.54
N GLY A 85 -12.33 9.06 1.16
CA GLY A 85 -13.19 8.02 0.62
C GLY A 85 -12.50 7.06 -0.36
N SER A 86 -11.20 7.22 -0.63
CA SER A 86 -10.46 6.36 -1.57
C SER A 86 -9.07 6.00 -1.07
N ASP A 87 -8.69 4.73 -1.18
CA ASP A 87 -7.37 4.26 -0.79
C ASP A 87 -6.49 4.01 -2.00
N THR A 88 -5.19 4.32 -1.88
CA THR A 88 -4.19 3.90 -2.87
C THR A 88 -3.54 2.62 -2.40
N TYR A 89 -3.47 1.61 -3.26
CA TYR A 89 -2.83 0.33 -2.97
C TYR A 89 -1.63 0.12 -3.87
N ALA A 90 -0.69 -0.70 -3.40
CA ALA A 90 0.34 -1.25 -4.25
C ALA A 90 0.42 -2.77 -4.15
N TRP A 91 0.58 -3.40 -5.30
CA TRP A 91 0.82 -4.84 -5.46
C TRP A 91 2.09 -5.05 -6.30
N ALA A 92 2.83 -6.11 -6.05
CA ALA A 92 4.06 -6.40 -6.77
C ALA A 92 4.06 -7.80 -7.37
N PHE A 93 4.60 -7.90 -8.59
CA PHE A 93 4.67 -9.14 -9.35
C PHE A 93 6.00 -9.22 -10.12
N GLU A 94 6.42 -10.44 -10.42
CA GLU A 94 7.58 -10.69 -11.29
C GLU A 94 7.10 -10.99 -12.70
N THR A 95 7.84 -10.48 -13.68
CA THR A 95 7.58 -10.72 -15.10
C THR A 95 8.42 -11.88 -15.62
N THR A 96 7.84 -12.70 -16.48
CA THR A 96 8.54 -13.82 -17.16
C THR A 96 8.82 -13.53 -18.64
N SER A 97 8.13 -12.55 -19.22
CA SER A 97 8.22 -12.12 -20.61
C SER A 97 8.45 -10.61 -20.67
N ASP A 98 8.75 -10.10 -21.86
CA ASP A 98 8.88 -8.70 -22.25
C ASP A 98 7.54 -7.99 -22.50
N PHE A 99 6.43 -8.73 -22.42
CA PHE A 99 5.08 -8.18 -22.40
C PHE A 99 4.23 -8.86 -21.32
N VAL A 100 3.33 -8.10 -20.70
CA VAL A 100 2.43 -8.64 -19.68
C VAL A 100 1.03 -8.06 -19.82
N LYS A 101 0.01 -8.91 -19.65
CA LYS A 101 -1.38 -8.48 -19.49
C LYS A 101 -1.62 -8.14 -18.02
N ILE A 102 -1.94 -6.89 -17.74
CA ILE A 102 -2.42 -6.42 -16.45
C ILE A 102 -3.94 -6.45 -16.49
N ALA A 103 -4.57 -6.98 -15.45
CA ALA A 103 -6.02 -7.02 -15.34
C ALA A 103 -6.49 -6.68 -13.93
N PHE A 104 -7.53 -5.87 -13.87
CA PHE A 104 -8.34 -5.60 -12.69
C PHE A 104 -9.71 -6.20 -12.91
N HIS A 105 -10.16 -7.05 -11.99
CA HIS A 105 -11.39 -7.82 -12.13
C HIS A 105 -12.21 -7.77 -10.83
N ASN A 106 -13.49 -7.45 -10.95
CA ASN A 106 -14.44 -7.62 -9.86
C ASN A 106 -15.11 -9.00 -9.99
N PRO A 107 -14.83 -9.98 -9.11
CA PRO A 107 -15.39 -11.33 -9.16
C PRO A 107 -16.87 -11.39 -8.70
N GLY A 108 -17.57 -10.27 -8.58
CA GLY A 108 -19.04 -10.27 -8.48
C GLY A 108 -19.63 -10.75 -7.15
N ASN A 109 -18.91 -10.60 -6.05
CA ASN A 109 -19.41 -10.96 -4.71
C ASN A 109 -20.48 -10.01 -4.15
N GLN A 110 -20.93 -8.99 -4.89
CA GLN A 110 -21.87 -7.99 -4.41
C GLN A 110 -23.31 -8.35 -4.78
N GLU A 111 -24.22 -8.27 -3.81
CA GLU A 111 -25.66 -8.53 -4.02
C GLU A 111 -26.32 -7.46 -4.88
N ASP A 112 -25.97 -6.19 -4.67
CA ASP A 112 -26.48 -5.08 -5.46
C ASP A 112 -25.63 -4.89 -6.74
N PRO A 113 -26.22 -5.08 -7.94
CA PRO A 113 -25.52 -4.93 -9.22
C PRO A 113 -25.09 -3.49 -9.53
N THR A 114 -25.55 -2.52 -8.71
CA THR A 114 -25.13 -1.14 -8.72
C THR A 114 -23.90 -0.87 -7.84
N CYS A 115 -23.36 -1.88 -7.17
CA CYS A 115 -22.05 -1.82 -6.52
C CYS A 115 -20.91 -2.22 -7.45
N GLY A 116 -19.68 -2.07 -6.96
CA GLY A 116 -18.47 -2.51 -7.61
C GLY A 116 -17.35 -1.47 -7.50
N PRO A 117 -16.09 -1.90 -7.27
CA PRO A 117 -14.99 -0.98 -7.01
C PRO A 117 -14.77 -0.01 -8.17
N LEU A 118 -14.49 1.24 -7.82
CA LEU A 118 -13.99 2.24 -8.76
C LEU A 118 -12.47 2.15 -8.77
N ILE A 119 -11.88 2.21 -9.95
CA ILE A 119 -10.43 2.21 -10.14
C ILE A 119 -10.04 3.53 -10.79
N ASP A 120 -9.06 4.19 -10.20
CA ASP A 120 -8.45 5.40 -10.74
C ASP A 120 -6.92 5.32 -10.65
N HIS A 121 -6.27 6.23 -11.38
CA HIS A 121 -4.83 6.52 -11.32
C HIS A 121 -3.97 5.27 -11.18
N VAL A 122 -3.76 4.57 -12.28
CA VAL A 122 -2.92 3.36 -12.32
C VAL A 122 -1.51 3.72 -12.78
N ALA A 123 -0.51 3.33 -12.00
CA ALA A 123 0.90 3.48 -12.32
C ALA A 123 1.64 2.15 -12.17
N ILE A 124 2.58 1.89 -13.07
CA ILE A 124 3.51 0.75 -12.99
C ILE A 124 4.94 1.27 -12.82
N LYS A 125 5.69 0.67 -11.90
CA LYS A 125 7.07 1.05 -11.58
C LYS A 125 7.98 -0.16 -11.56
N GLU A 126 9.09 -0.08 -12.29
CA GLU A 126 10.17 -1.08 -12.23
C GLU A 126 10.85 -1.01 -10.84
N MET A 127 10.92 -2.15 -10.15
CA MET A 127 11.53 -2.24 -8.82
C MET A 127 12.97 -2.70 -8.94
N ARG A 128 13.89 -1.81 -8.56
CA ARG A 128 15.32 -2.15 -8.58
C ARG A 128 15.66 -3.16 -7.48
N PRO A 129 16.47 -4.19 -7.77
CA PRO A 129 16.98 -5.10 -6.75
C PRO A 129 17.74 -4.34 -5.67
N ILE A 130 17.45 -4.63 -4.40
CA ILE A 130 18.18 -4.03 -3.27
C ILE A 130 19.22 -5.01 -2.73
N THR A 131 20.45 -4.51 -2.60
CA THR A 131 21.60 -5.22 -2.01
C THR A 131 21.86 -4.74 -0.58
N TYR A 132 22.63 -5.51 0.19
CA TYR A 132 23.09 -5.08 1.50
C TYR A 132 24.17 -4.02 1.34
N THR A 133 24.06 -2.92 2.07
CA THR A 133 25.16 -1.98 2.24
C THR A 133 26.16 -2.55 3.23
N LYS A 134 27.46 -2.41 2.96
CA LYS A 134 28.53 -2.89 3.87
C LYS A 134 28.32 -2.31 5.28
N GLY A 135 28.38 -3.18 6.29
CA GLY A 135 28.15 -2.80 7.70
C GLY A 135 26.67 -2.69 8.10
N ASN A 136 25.73 -3.05 7.21
CA ASN A 136 24.30 -2.90 7.43
C ASN A 136 23.57 -4.26 7.32
N LEU A 137 22.90 -4.69 8.39
CA LEU A 137 22.18 -5.97 8.49
C LEU A 137 20.78 -6.01 7.82
N VAL A 138 20.24 -4.86 7.44
CA VAL A 138 18.89 -4.64 6.91
C VAL A 138 18.90 -4.06 5.49
N LYS A 139 18.13 -4.71 4.62
CA LYS A 139 17.64 -4.26 3.32
C LYS A 139 16.85 -2.96 3.40
N ASN A 140 17.18 -1.89 2.67
CA ASN A 140 16.24 -0.78 2.46
C ASN A 140 15.70 -0.17 3.78
N GLY A 141 16.57 0.03 4.78
CA GLY A 141 16.15 0.45 6.13
C GLY A 141 15.54 1.87 6.21
N GLY A 142 15.84 2.72 5.24
CA GLY A 142 15.24 4.05 5.09
C GLY A 142 14.01 4.09 4.18
N PHE A 143 13.56 2.95 3.64
CA PHE A 143 12.40 2.87 2.74
C PHE A 143 12.50 3.71 1.45
N GLU A 144 13.71 4.13 1.06
CA GLU A 144 13.96 4.92 -0.14
C GLU A 144 13.55 4.20 -1.44
N ALA A 145 13.54 2.87 -1.42
CA ALA A 145 12.93 2.07 -2.47
C ALA A 145 11.53 1.60 -2.06
N GLY A 146 10.54 1.93 -2.88
CA GLY A 146 9.14 1.59 -2.64
C GLY A 146 8.28 1.77 -3.90
N PRO A 147 6.95 1.66 -3.77
CA PRO A 147 6.01 1.79 -4.88
C PRO A 147 6.04 3.19 -5.53
N HIS A 148 5.20 3.40 -6.54
CA HIS A 148 4.94 4.75 -7.02
C HIS A 148 4.14 5.52 -5.96
N VAL A 149 4.44 6.80 -5.78
CA VAL A 149 3.64 7.71 -4.94
C VAL A 149 3.24 8.87 -5.84
N TYR A 150 1.93 9.15 -5.90
CA TYR A 150 1.41 10.24 -6.71
C TYR A 150 1.87 11.59 -6.15
N LYS A 151 2.31 12.49 -7.02
CA LYS A 151 2.82 13.81 -6.59
C LYS A 151 1.71 14.67 -5.99
N ASN A 152 0.50 14.53 -6.52
CA ASN A 152 -0.69 15.24 -6.09
C ASN A 152 -1.65 14.21 -5.48
N PHE A 153 -2.44 14.60 -4.47
CA PHE A 153 -3.49 13.77 -3.86
C PHE A 153 -2.96 12.48 -3.19
N SER A 154 -1.71 12.46 -2.75
CA SER A 154 -1.17 11.30 -2.04
C SER A 154 -1.73 11.22 -0.63
N THR A 155 -2.49 10.14 -0.36
CA THR A 155 -2.94 9.76 0.99
C THR A 155 -2.06 8.65 1.59
N GLY A 156 -0.89 8.44 0.99
CA GLY A 156 -0.01 7.30 1.22
C GLY A 156 -0.45 6.06 0.44
N VAL A 157 0.42 5.06 0.36
CA VAL A 157 0.20 3.84 -0.42
C VAL A 157 0.10 2.64 0.52
N LEU A 158 -1.06 2.00 0.54
CA LEU A 158 -1.32 0.81 1.33
C LEU A 158 -0.64 -0.41 0.73
N ILE A 159 0.14 -1.09 1.58
CA ILE A 159 0.83 -2.32 1.25
C ILE A 159 0.16 -3.45 2.02
N LEU A 160 -0.40 -4.41 1.29
CA LEU A 160 -1.16 -5.51 1.87
C LEU A 160 -0.25 -6.57 2.53
N PRO A 161 -0.80 -7.34 3.48
CA PRO A 161 -0.14 -8.50 4.09
C PRO A 161 0.37 -9.55 3.10
N LEU A 162 1.63 -9.99 3.28
CA LEU A 162 2.27 -11.00 2.41
C LEU A 162 1.81 -12.45 2.65
N LYS A 163 0.78 -12.70 3.47
CA LYS A 163 0.17 -14.05 3.50
C LYS A 163 -0.44 -14.42 2.14
N GLN A 164 -0.72 -13.43 1.28
CA GLN A 164 -1.30 -13.60 -0.05
C GLN A 164 -0.33 -13.29 -1.20
N ASP A 165 0.72 -12.47 -0.99
CA ASP A 165 1.60 -11.99 -2.06
C ASP A 165 3.03 -12.54 -1.98
N LYS A 166 3.58 -12.98 -3.12
CA LYS A 166 4.97 -13.50 -3.22
C LYS A 166 6.02 -12.38 -3.19
N TYR A 167 5.69 -11.20 -3.69
CA TYR A 167 6.61 -10.06 -3.78
C TYR A 167 6.03 -8.86 -3.04
N SER A 168 6.91 -8.14 -2.34
CA SER A 168 6.54 -6.91 -1.64
C SER A 168 6.82 -5.68 -2.51
N PRO A 169 5.89 -4.72 -2.60
CA PRO A 169 6.14 -3.40 -3.16
C PRO A 169 7.20 -2.58 -2.39
N ILE A 170 7.59 -3.01 -1.19
CA ILE A 170 8.70 -2.46 -0.42
C ILE A 170 9.85 -3.48 -0.44
N PRO A 171 10.85 -3.34 -1.33
CA PRO A 171 11.90 -4.33 -1.48
C PRO A 171 12.65 -4.59 -0.17
N GLY A 172 12.79 -5.88 0.16
CA GLY A 172 13.42 -6.34 1.40
C GLY A 172 12.49 -6.38 2.62
N TRP A 173 11.31 -5.78 2.57
CA TRP A 173 10.37 -5.78 3.70
C TRP A 173 9.11 -6.56 3.34
N MET A 174 8.54 -7.26 4.32
CA MET A 174 7.25 -7.92 4.18
C MET A 174 6.27 -7.45 5.24
N VAL A 175 5.01 -7.26 4.86
CA VAL A 175 3.93 -6.98 5.82
C VAL A 175 3.50 -8.30 6.45
N GLN A 176 3.73 -8.44 7.75
CA GLN A 176 3.68 -9.74 8.45
C GLN A 176 2.31 -10.03 9.09
N TYR A 177 1.54 -9.00 9.41
CA TYR A 177 0.27 -9.10 10.15
C TYR A 177 -0.94 -8.91 9.23
N VAL A 178 -2.16 -8.93 9.79
CA VAL A 178 -3.42 -8.97 9.02
C VAL A 178 -3.88 -7.61 8.48
N LYS A 179 -3.37 -6.49 9.00
CA LYS A 179 -3.68 -5.16 8.52
C LYS A 179 -2.53 -4.61 7.65
N PRO A 180 -2.84 -3.78 6.63
CA PRO A 180 -1.84 -3.18 5.78
C PRO A 180 -0.95 -2.18 6.54
N VAL A 181 0.18 -1.86 5.94
CA VAL A 181 0.98 -0.69 6.34
C VAL A 181 0.88 0.39 5.27
N LYS A 182 1.16 1.64 5.63
CA LYS A 182 1.09 2.76 4.70
C LYS A 182 2.50 3.26 4.39
N TYR A 183 2.89 3.15 3.12
CA TYR A 183 4.12 3.77 2.61
C TYR A 183 3.86 5.25 2.32
N ILE A 184 4.71 6.12 2.82
CA ILE A 184 4.56 7.58 2.68
C ILE A 184 5.87 8.22 2.22
N ASP A 185 5.77 9.35 1.53
CA ASP A 185 6.91 10.14 1.06
C ASP A 185 7.06 11.48 1.80
N SER A 186 8.27 12.02 1.77
CA SER A 186 8.61 13.27 2.45
C SER A 186 7.98 14.52 1.84
N LYS A 187 7.43 14.41 0.62
CA LYS A 187 6.79 15.54 -0.08
C LYS A 187 5.39 15.82 0.44
N ASN A 188 4.65 14.77 0.80
CA ASN A 188 3.28 14.87 1.28
C ASN A 188 3.17 14.64 2.80
N PHE A 189 4.17 14.00 3.42
CA PHE A 189 4.14 13.64 4.83
C PHE A 189 5.42 14.04 5.55
N VAL A 190 5.33 14.21 6.86
CA VAL A 190 6.51 14.30 7.73
C VAL A 190 7.10 12.90 7.85
N VAL A 191 8.33 12.72 7.37
CA VAL A 191 9.10 11.48 7.54
C VAL A 191 10.30 11.73 8.46
N PRO A 192 10.74 10.76 9.28
CA PRO A 192 11.75 11.04 10.30
C PRO A 192 13.17 11.19 9.73
N SER A 193 13.40 10.66 8.53
CA SER A 193 14.65 10.79 7.78
C SER A 193 14.43 10.37 6.32
N GLY A 194 15.22 10.91 5.40
CA GLY A 194 15.23 10.47 4.00
C GLY A 194 14.01 10.93 3.21
N SER A 195 13.64 10.17 2.17
CA SER A 195 12.56 10.54 1.25
C SER A 195 11.26 9.80 1.52
N ALA A 196 11.27 8.77 2.36
CA ALA A 196 10.12 7.92 2.60
C ALA A 196 10.15 7.25 3.98
N ALA A 197 8.99 6.77 4.41
CA ALA A 197 8.83 5.97 5.62
C ALA A 197 7.66 5.00 5.49
N VAL A 198 7.53 4.11 6.47
CA VAL A 198 6.36 3.26 6.64
C VAL A 198 5.62 3.64 7.92
N GLU A 199 4.32 3.88 7.80
CA GLU A 199 3.39 4.10 8.90
C GLU A 199 2.63 2.81 9.24
N LEU A 200 2.58 2.46 10.53
CA LEU A 200 1.83 1.33 11.06
C LEU A 200 0.41 1.78 11.46
N ILE A 201 -0.59 1.49 10.62
CA ILE A 201 -1.93 2.10 10.72
C ILE A 201 -3.01 1.24 11.40
N GLY A 202 -2.71 -0.01 11.80
CA GLY A 202 -3.70 -0.95 12.35
C GLY A 202 -3.29 -1.50 13.72
N GLY A 203 -2.61 -0.69 14.53
CA GLY A 203 -2.24 -1.07 15.89
C GLY A 203 -1.44 -2.38 15.95
N LYS A 204 -1.82 -3.27 16.88
CA LYS A 204 -1.18 -4.60 17.09
C LYS A 204 -1.27 -5.52 15.86
N GLU A 205 -2.21 -5.24 14.96
CA GLU A 205 -2.45 -6.04 13.76
C GLU A 205 -1.64 -5.55 12.55
N THR A 206 -0.73 -4.60 12.76
CA THR A 206 0.22 -4.13 11.74
C THR A 206 1.67 -4.34 12.16
N GLY A 207 2.48 -4.68 11.18
CA GLY A 207 3.92 -4.80 11.34
C GLY A 207 4.61 -5.27 10.09
N ILE A 208 5.90 -4.95 9.99
CA ILE A 208 6.77 -5.32 8.89
C ILE A 208 7.93 -6.16 9.40
N ALA A 209 8.43 -7.05 8.55
CA ALA A 209 9.58 -7.87 8.86
C ALA A 209 10.55 -7.99 7.68
N GLN A 210 11.77 -8.37 7.96
CA GLN A 210 12.76 -8.81 6.99
C GLN A 210 13.49 -10.04 7.56
N THR A 211 13.69 -11.04 6.72
CA THR A 211 14.48 -12.22 7.06
C THR A 211 15.89 -12.07 6.52
N HIS A 212 16.89 -12.18 7.40
CA HIS A 212 18.30 -12.17 6.99
C HIS A 212 18.76 -13.61 6.68
N PRO A 213 19.13 -13.95 5.42
CA PRO A 213 19.42 -15.33 5.02
C PRO A 213 20.60 -15.96 5.77
N ALA A 214 21.64 -15.17 6.08
CA ALA A 214 22.88 -15.68 6.65
C ALA A 214 22.84 -15.90 8.17
N LEU A 215 21.83 -15.38 8.87
CA LEU A 215 21.80 -15.37 10.34
C LEU A 215 20.55 -16.04 10.92
N ALA A 216 19.59 -16.45 10.07
CA ALA A 216 18.22 -16.82 10.50
C ALA A 216 17.57 -15.77 11.44
N ARG A 217 18.08 -14.52 11.42
CA ARG A 217 17.58 -13.42 12.25
C ARG A 217 16.48 -12.72 11.47
N ARG A 218 15.34 -12.55 12.14
CA ARG A 218 14.23 -11.74 11.65
C ARG A 218 14.33 -10.37 12.32
N VAL A 219 14.41 -9.31 11.51
CA VAL A 219 14.17 -7.95 11.99
C VAL A 219 12.69 -7.69 11.79
N HIS A 220 11.96 -7.35 12.85
CA HIS A 220 10.53 -7.06 12.78
C HIS A 220 10.19 -5.78 13.54
N PHE A 221 9.18 -5.07 13.04
CA PHE A 221 8.61 -3.89 13.67
C PHE A 221 7.12 -4.09 13.79
N ARG A 222 6.57 -3.87 14.98
CA ARG A 222 5.14 -3.98 15.28
C ARG A 222 4.75 -2.94 16.31
N ASN A 223 3.49 -2.52 16.31
CA ASN A 223 2.96 -1.65 17.35
C ASN A 223 2.76 -2.45 18.64
N LYS A 224 3.28 -1.98 19.80
CA LYS A 224 3.05 -2.59 21.11
C LYS A 224 2.04 -1.76 21.93
N GLU A 225 1.47 -2.36 22.98
CA GLU A 225 0.80 -1.61 24.06
C GLU A 225 1.80 -1.30 25.18
N LYS A 226 1.51 -0.31 26.04
CA LYS A 226 2.31 -0.09 27.27
C LYS A 226 2.20 -1.35 28.13
N GLN A 227 3.22 -2.20 28.14
CA GLN A 227 3.40 -3.24 29.14
C GLN A 227 4.46 -2.77 30.15
N SER A 228 4.11 -2.84 31.43
CA SER A 228 5.04 -2.74 32.54
C SER A 228 6.02 -3.92 32.51
N SER A 229 7.32 -3.61 32.50
CA SER A 229 8.47 -4.47 32.85
C SER A 229 9.15 -5.35 31.77
N CYS A 230 10.43 -5.02 31.56
CA CYS A 230 11.66 -5.81 31.32
C CYS A 230 11.67 -7.03 30.37
N GLY A 231 12.34 -6.89 29.21
CA GLY A 231 12.88 -8.01 28.42
C GLY A 231 13.69 -7.56 27.20
N ARG A 232 14.87 -8.16 26.96
CA ARG A 232 15.78 -7.82 25.85
C ARG A 232 15.27 -8.36 24.51
N GLU A 233 14.55 -7.52 23.77
CA GLU A 233 14.28 -7.65 22.34
C GLU A 233 14.41 -6.24 21.73
N SER A 234 14.74 -6.09 20.44
CA SER A 234 14.85 -4.75 19.83
C SER A 234 13.45 -4.12 19.78
N GLU A 235 13.14 -3.34 20.81
CA GLU A 235 11.80 -2.97 21.24
C GLU A 235 11.50 -1.50 20.92
N VAL A 236 10.45 -1.23 20.13
CA VAL A 236 10.01 0.14 19.84
C VAL A 236 8.51 0.32 20.15
N ALA A 237 8.30 0.88 21.35
CA ALA A 237 7.28 1.83 21.83
C ALA A 237 5.74 1.59 21.68
N PRO A 238 4.91 2.21 22.56
CA PRO A 238 3.50 1.84 22.79
C PRO A 238 2.44 2.84 22.27
N MET A 239 1.40 2.35 21.59
CA MET A 239 0.20 3.06 21.07
C MET A 239 0.39 4.51 20.55
N GLY A 240 0.34 4.65 19.22
CA GLY A 240 0.36 5.89 18.44
C GLY A 240 0.54 5.60 16.93
N LYS A 241 0.39 6.61 16.07
CA LYS A 241 0.90 6.56 14.68
C LYS A 241 2.42 6.59 14.74
N TYR A 242 3.07 5.58 14.17
CA TYR A 242 4.53 5.43 14.19
C TYR A 242 5.10 5.40 12.79
N LEU A 243 6.12 6.22 12.59
CA LEU A 243 6.96 6.21 11.42
C LEU A 243 8.18 5.35 11.70
N VAL A 244 8.43 4.38 10.84
CA VAL A 244 9.68 3.62 10.86
C VAL A 244 10.60 4.23 9.80
N SER A 245 11.77 4.71 10.23
CA SER A 245 12.90 5.03 9.34
C SER A 245 14.19 4.69 10.07
N GLY A 246 15.09 3.93 9.42
CA GLY A 246 16.38 3.56 9.99
C GLY A 246 17.50 4.54 9.62
N LEU A 247 18.23 5.05 10.61
CA LEU A 247 19.53 5.69 10.42
C LEU A 247 20.64 4.69 10.78
N SER A 248 21.68 4.62 9.94
CA SER A 248 22.88 3.82 10.24
C SER A 248 23.91 4.69 10.96
N ARG A 249 24.21 4.38 12.22
CA ARG A 249 25.43 4.86 12.90
C ARG A 249 26.16 3.65 13.47
N LYS A 250 27.40 3.42 13.04
CA LYS A 250 28.29 2.38 13.57
C LYS A 250 27.66 0.96 13.61
N GLY A 251 27.01 0.53 12.54
CA GLY A 251 26.49 -0.84 12.42
C GLY A 251 25.27 -1.17 13.30
N ILE A 252 24.67 -0.17 13.94
CA ILE A 252 23.41 -0.28 14.68
C ILE A 252 22.37 0.54 13.92
N TYR A 253 21.24 -0.09 13.58
CA TYR A 253 20.08 0.64 13.05
C TYR A 253 19.38 1.34 14.19
N GLU A 254 19.32 2.66 14.12
CA GLU A 254 18.48 3.45 15.00
C GLU A 254 17.16 3.70 14.27
N VAL A 255 16.10 3.02 14.73
CA VAL A 255 14.75 3.33 14.28
C VAL A 255 14.23 4.49 15.08
N LYS A 256 14.10 5.64 14.43
CA LYS A 256 13.41 6.78 15.02
C LYS A 256 11.90 6.56 14.92
N GLY A 257 11.33 5.92 15.94
CA GLY A 257 9.88 5.92 16.14
C GLY A 257 9.45 7.28 16.67
N GLN A 258 9.02 8.18 15.80
CA GLN A 258 8.41 9.44 16.25
C GLN A 258 6.94 9.17 16.51
N LYS A 259 6.50 9.27 17.78
CA LYS A 259 5.08 9.33 18.09
C LYS A 259 4.56 10.66 17.56
N LEU A 260 3.68 10.61 16.56
CA LEU A 260 2.94 11.81 16.15
C LEU A 260 2.13 12.26 17.38
N LYS A 261 2.35 13.50 17.85
CA LYS A 261 1.45 14.13 18.82
C LYS A 261 0.10 14.31 18.12
N ASP A 262 -1.02 14.22 18.85
CA ASP A 262 -2.38 14.39 18.30
C ASP A 262 -2.69 15.84 17.87
N HIS A 263 -1.72 16.51 17.25
CA HIS A 263 -1.85 17.82 16.63
C HIS A 263 -1.21 17.75 15.24
N GLU A 264 -2.07 17.67 14.22
CA GLU A 264 -1.98 18.22 12.86
C GLU A 264 -2.56 17.28 11.79
N GLU A 265 -3.89 17.21 11.77
CA GLU A 265 -4.59 17.59 10.53
C GLU A 265 -4.38 19.10 10.34
N GLN A 266 -3.29 19.52 9.72
CA GLN A 266 -3.17 20.90 9.22
C GLN A 266 -2.08 21.02 8.16
N LYS A 267 -2.37 20.44 6.99
CA LYS A 267 -1.98 21.02 5.69
C LYS A 267 -2.92 20.58 4.56
N LEU A 268 -4.22 20.48 4.86
CA LEU A 268 -5.29 20.67 3.87
C LEU A 268 -6.07 21.92 4.28
N LYS A 269 -5.57 23.10 3.89
CA LYS A 269 -6.23 24.41 3.81
C LYS A 269 -5.18 25.49 3.61
N THR A 270 -4.52 25.49 2.45
CA THR A 270 -3.97 26.72 1.88
C THR A 270 -3.74 26.53 0.38
N THR A 271 -4.82 26.65 -0.39
CA THR A 271 -4.91 27.53 -1.57
C THR A 271 -6.39 27.86 -1.73
#